data_AF-A0A5J4PVD9-F1
#
_entry.id   AF-A0A5J4PVD9-F1
#
_cell.length_a   1.000
_cell.length_b   1.000
_cell.length_c   1.000
_cell.angle_alpha   90.00
_cell.angle_beta   90.00
_cell.angle_gamma   90.00
#
_symmetry.space_group_name_H-M   'P 1'
#
loop_
_entity.id
_entity.type
_entity.pdbx_description
1 polymer ?
#
loop_
_entity_poly.entity_id
_entity_poly.type
_entity_poly.pdbx_seq_one_letter_code
_entity_poly.pdbx_strand_id
1 'polypeptide(L)'
;VSSIMAFSTLRLAEIHRASVVHLDDNVWQLNTSIWKGDNYDLTVTFRPLSNAKVCPTEWLQSWIALRKKDDHDKSLWWRAKNMKASSYEYLSKAVHLVMSAAGVHKGNSVTSIRKSSITKSINQGASIQEINRASRHKDGPSTVAVHYDMNLNDTIRERLTNFE
;
A
#
# COMPACT_ATOMS: atom_id res chain seq x y z
N VAL A 1 -8.41 0.94 3.71
CA VAL A 1 -7.53 -0.23 3.45
C VAL A 1 -6.94 -0.24 2.04
N SER A 2 -7.74 -0.18 0.96
CA SER A 2 -7.21 -0.29 -0.42
C SER A 2 -6.25 0.85 -0.81
N SER A 3 -6.50 2.09 -0.37
CA SER A 3 -5.56 3.21 -0.56
C SER A 3 -4.22 2.93 0.15
N ILE A 4 -4.25 2.56 1.44
CA ILE A 4 -3.03 2.17 2.18
C ILE A 4 -2.27 1.06 1.45
N MET A 5 -2.96 0.04 0.92
CA MET A 5 -2.33 -1.03 0.12
C MET A 5 -1.62 -0.48 -1.12
N ALA A 6 -2.27 0.38 -1.88
CA ALA A 6 -1.72 0.93 -3.12
C ALA A 6 -0.47 1.79 -2.85
N PHE A 7 -0.55 2.68 -1.84
CA PHE A 7 0.50 3.69 -1.60
C PHE A 7 1.64 3.21 -0.69
N SER A 8 1.46 2.14 0.10
CA SER A 8 2.57 1.55 0.88
C SER A 8 3.23 0.36 0.19
N THR A 9 2.58 -0.21 -0.81
CA THR A 9 2.91 -1.52 -1.40
C THR A 9 2.95 -2.68 -0.39
N LEU A 10 2.40 -2.51 0.82
CA LEU A 10 2.32 -3.58 1.82
C LEU A 10 1.30 -4.65 1.45
N ARG A 11 1.54 -5.87 1.92
CA ARG A 11 0.60 -6.98 1.83
C ARG A 11 -0.56 -6.75 2.79
N LEU A 12 -1.72 -7.32 2.46
CA LEU A 12 -2.90 -7.22 3.31
C LEU A 12 -2.63 -7.74 4.75
N ALA A 13 -1.80 -8.76 4.91
CA ALA A 13 -1.47 -9.32 6.22
C ALA A 13 -0.66 -8.36 7.09
N GLU A 14 0.23 -7.57 6.46
CA GLU A 14 1.03 -6.54 7.13
C GLU A 14 0.08 -5.41 7.56
N ILE A 15 -0.78 -4.94 6.65
CA ILE A 15 -1.77 -3.90 6.95
C ILE A 15 -2.78 -4.34 8.01
N HIS A 16 -3.21 -5.60 7.99
CA HIS A 16 -4.14 -6.16 8.98
C HIS A 16 -3.61 -6.09 10.40
N ARG A 17 -2.29 -6.25 10.59
CA ARG A 17 -1.62 -6.16 11.90
C ARG A 17 -1.16 -4.75 12.26
N ALA A 18 -1.26 -3.81 11.33
CA ALA A 18 -0.67 -2.50 11.51
C ALA A 18 -1.40 -1.65 12.57
N SER A 19 -0.64 -0.81 13.25
CA SER A 19 -1.13 0.32 14.04
C SER A 19 -0.77 1.63 13.35
N VAL A 20 -1.42 2.73 13.76
CA VAL A 20 -1.13 4.06 13.23
C VAL A 20 -0.85 5.05 14.34
N VAL A 21 0.04 6.00 14.04
CA VAL A 21 0.33 7.15 14.88
C VAL A 21 0.09 8.40 14.05
N HIS A 22 -0.72 9.31 14.57
CA HIS A 22 -0.88 10.65 14.02
C HIS A 22 0.28 11.51 14.50
N LEU A 23 0.95 12.19 13.59
CA LEU A 23 1.92 13.25 13.85
C LEU A 23 1.28 14.59 13.48
N ASP A 24 2.03 15.69 13.52
CA ASP A 24 1.53 16.99 13.09
C ASP A 24 1.33 17.05 11.56
N ASP A 25 0.61 18.09 11.10
CA ASP A 25 0.39 18.38 9.68
C ASP A 25 -0.21 17.24 8.85
N ASN A 26 -1.13 16.46 9.44
CA ASN A 26 -1.79 15.30 8.81
C ASN A 26 -0.77 14.26 8.30
N VAL A 27 0.39 14.16 8.96
CA VAL A 27 1.36 13.10 8.71
C VAL A 27 0.99 11.89 9.57
N TRP A 28 1.01 10.71 8.96
CA TRP A 28 0.66 9.46 9.63
C TRP A 28 1.78 8.44 9.50
N GLN A 29 2.13 7.79 10.60
CA GLN A 29 3.00 6.62 10.58
C GLN A 29 2.16 5.36 10.69
N LEU A 30 2.38 4.42 9.77
CA LEU A 30 1.83 3.07 9.80
C LEU A 30 2.94 2.13 10.28
N ASN A 31 2.74 1.52 11.44
CA ASN A 31 3.69 0.61 12.07
C ASN A 31 3.21 -0.83 11.90
N THR A 32 4.06 -1.72 11.40
CA THR A 32 3.76 -3.14 11.18
C THR A 32 5.03 -3.97 11.25
N SER A 33 4.88 -5.30 11.33
CA SER A 33 5.99 -6.24 11.15
C SER A 33 5.89 -7.01 9.83
N ILE A 34 7.03 -7.19 9.17
CA ILE A 34 7.19 -7.96 7.94
C ILE A 34 7.65 -9.36 8.31
N TRP A 35 6.73 -10.32 8.33
CA TRP A 35 7.04 -11.70 8.76
C TRP A 35 7.65 -12.57 7.65
N LYS A 36 7.53 -12.16 6.39
CA LYS A 36 8.11 -12.92 5.27
C LYS A 36 9.59 -12.54 5.10
N GLY A 37 10.47 -13.52 5.25
CA GLY A 37 11.92 -13.32 5.18
C GLY A 37 12.49 -13.21 6.59
N ASP A 38 13.21 -12.12 6.86
CA ASP A 38 14.08 -12.02 8.04
C ASP A 38 13.39 -11.41 9.28
N ASN A 39 12.05 -11.37 9.27
CA ASN A 39 11.18 -10.86 10.34
C ASN A 39 11.64 -9.54 11.00
N TYR A 40 11.17 -8.39 10.49
CA TYR A 40 11.55 -7.08 11.01
C TYR A 40 10.36 -6.12 11.15
N ASP A 41 10.50 -5.17 12.08
CA ASP A 41 9.55 -4.08 12.26
C ASP A 41 9.76 -2.96 11.24
N LEU A 42 8.66 -2.34 10.87
CA LEU A 42 8.61 -1.41 9.77
C LEU A 42 7.64 -0.28 10.07
N THR A 43 8.13 0.94 9.83
CA THR A 43 7.33 2.16 9.81
C THR A 43 7.24 2.72 8.40
N VAL A 44 6.01 2.97 7.92
CA VAL A 44 5.74 3.71 6.69
C VAL A 44 5.19 5.07 7.07
N THR A 45 5.83 6.15 6.63
CA THR A 45 5.32 7.51 6.86
C THR A 45 4.54 7.97 5.63
N PHE A 46 3.25 8.24 5.81
CA PHE A 46 2.41 8.91 4.82
C PHE A 46 2.39 10.41 5.11
N ARG A 47 2.64 11.19 4.06
CA ARG A 47 2.44 12.64 4.05
C ARG A 47 1.26 12.98 3.14
N PRO A 48 0.60 14.13 3.34
CA PRO A 48 -0.45 14.59 2.45
C PRO A 48 0.01 14.61 0.98
N LEU A 49 -0.88 14.20 0.09
CA LEU A 49 -0.66 14.20 -1.36
C LEU A 49 -1.53 15.29 -2.00
N SER A 50 -1.09 15.84 -3.13
CA SER A 50 -1.85 16.87 -3.87
C SER A 50 -3.26 16.40 -4.26
N ASN A 51 -3.44 15.10 -4.54
CA ASN A 51 -4.75 14.51 -4.78
C ASN A 51 -5.34 13.93 -3.49
N ALA A 52 -6.06 14.76 -2.75
CA ALA A 52 -6.74 14.39 -1.50
C ALA A 52 -7.71 13.20 -1.65
N LYS A 53 -8.36 13.03 -2.81
CA LYS A 53 -9.39 11.99 -3.03
C LYS A 53 -8.88 10.56 -2.90
N VAL A 54 -7.58 10.35 -3.14
CA VAL A 54 -6.94 9.03 -3.05
C VAL A 54 -5.91 8.95 -1.92
N CYS A 55 -5.68 10.07 -1.22
CA CYS A 55 -4.61 10.22 -0.26
C CYS A 55 -4.81 9.32 0.98
N PRO A 56 -3.81 8.50 1.35
CA PRO A 56 -3.90 7.67 2.56
C PRO A 56 -4.12 8.46 3.85
N THR A 57 -3.55 9.67 3.97
CA THR A 57 -3.68 10.49 5.19
C THR A 57 -5.10 11.01 5.36
N GLU A 58 -5.74 11.51 4.30
CA GLU A 58 -7.15 11.92 4.31
C GLU A 58 -8.09 10.75 4.66
N TRP A 59 -7.79 9.57 4.11
CA TRP A 59 -8.55 8.36 4.44
C TRP A 59 -8.37 7.96 5.92
N LEU A 60 -7.14 8.01 6.44
CA LEU A 60 -6.83 7.69 7.85
C LEU A 60 -7.48 8.68 8.80
N GLN A 61 -7.37 9.98 8.51
CA GLN A 61 -8.01 11.05 9.27
C GLN A 61 -9.52 10.82 9.37
N SER A 62 -10.17 10.56 8.23
CA SER A 62 -11.61 10.28 8.18
C SER A 62 -11.97 9.00 8.94
N TRP A 63 -11.19 7.93 8.78
CA TRP A 63 -11.42 6.67 9.46
C TRP A 63 -11.33 6.79 10.98
N ILE A 64 -10.30 7.49 11.49
CA ILE A 64 -10.13 7.69 12.94
C ILE A 64 -11.21 8.61 13.50
N ALA A 65 -11.58 9.68 12.79
CA ALA A 65 -12.66 10.59 13.22
C ALA A 65 -14.03 9.91 13.35
N LEU A 66 -14.28 8.84 12.58
CA LEU A 66 -15.50 8.04 12.67
C LEU A 66 -15.53 7.07 13.86
N ARG A 67 -14.40 6.86 14.55
CA ARG A 67 -14.32 5.96 15.71
C ARG A 67 -14.83 6.67 16.95
N LYS A 68 -15.35 5.89 17.90
CA LYS A 68 -15.65 6.41 19.25
C LYS A 68 -14.33 6.70 19.96
N LYS A 69 -14.31 7.72 20.81
CA LYS A 69 -13.13 8.07 21.63
C LYS A 69 -12.62 6.87 22.43
N ASP A 70 -13.55 6.11 23.02
CA ASP A 70 -13.24 4.90 23.81
C ASP A 70 -12.65 3.75 22.98
N ASP A 71 -12.78 3.81 21.65
CA ASP A 71 -12.22 2.82 20.76
C ASP A 71 -10.80 3.19 20.28
N HIS A 72 -10.25 4.36 20.61
CA HIS A 72 -8.97 4.83 20.05
C HIS A 72 -7.76 3.95 20.42
N ASP A 73 -7.81 3.28 21.58
CA ASP A 73 -6.79 2.33 22.03
C ASP A 73 -6.91 0.95 21.33
N LYS A 74 -8.02 0.68 20.65
CA LYS A 74 -8.25 -0.60 19.96
C LYS A 74 -7.51 -0.66 18.63
N SER A 75 -7.39 -1.88 18.11
CA SER A 75 -6.87 -2.17 16.76
C SER A 75 -7.39 -1.20 15.71
N LEU A 76 -6.53 -0.83 14.74
CA LEU A 76 -6.90 0.03 13.61
C LEU A 76 -8.18 -0.44 12.90
N TRP A 77 -8.43 -1.75 12.87
CA TRP A 77 -9.58 -2.35 12.19
C TRP A 77 -10.72 -2.74 13.15
N TRP A 78 -10.84 -2.04 14.29
CA TRP A 78 -11.89 -2.26 15.27
C TRP A 78 -13.30 -2.00 14.69
N ARG A 79 -14.24 -2.90 14.99
CA ARG A 79 -15.65 -2.74 14.61
C ARG A 79 -16.49 -2.57 15.86
N ALA A 80 -16.79 -1.32 16.20
CA ALA A 80 -17.54 -0.93 17.39
C ALA A 80 -18.85 -1.72 17.56
N LYS A 81 -19.63 -1.89 16.47
CA LYS A 81 -20.90 -2.63 16.49
C LYS A 81 -20.76 -4.09 16.93
N ASN A 82 -19.65 -4.73 16.57
CA ASN A 82 -19.40 -6.15 16.85
C ASN A 82 -18.45 -6.35 18.05
N MET A 83 -17.99 -5.24 18.66
CA MET A 83 -17.01 -5.21 19.75
C MET A 83 -15.80 -6.13 19.49
N LYS A 84 -15.29 -6.14 18.25
CA LYS A 84 -14.14 -6.96 17.88
C LYS A 84 -13.34 -6.38 16.72
N ALA A 85 -12.06 -6.72 16.68
CA ALA A 85 -11.21 -6.45 15.53
C ALA A 85 -11.73 -7.16 14.26
N SER A 86 -11.51 -6.55 13.11
CA SER A 86 -11.79 -7.18 11.82
C SER A 86 -10.81 -8.34 11.59
N SER A 87 -11.33 -9.44 11.03
CA SER A 87 -10.46 -10.54 10.58
C SER A 87 -9.78 -10.19 9.25
N TYR A 88 -8.75 -10.94 8.90
CA TYR A 88 -8.07 -10.82 7.61
C TYR A 88 -9.05 -11.03 6.43
N GLU A 89 -9.92 -12.03 6.52
CA GLU A 89 -10.93 -12.36 5.50
C GLU A 89 -11.94 -11.22 5.33
N TYR A 90 -12.33 -10.57 6.43
CA TYR A 90 -13.23 -9.43 6.38
C TYR A 90 -12.60 -8.26 5.63
N LEU A 91 -11.35 -7.91 5.95
CA LEU A 91 -10.62 -6.86 5.21
C LEU A 91 -10.42 -7.24 3.74
N SER A 92 -10.11 -8.50 3.44
CA SER A 92 -9.96 -9.00 2.07
C SER A 92 -11.25 -8.82 1.28
N LYS A 93 -12.40 -9.23 1.84
CA LYS A 93 -13.72 -9.01 1.24
C LYS A 93 -14.01 -7.52 1.03
N ALA A 94 -13.69 -6.66 1.98
CA ALA A 94 -13.87 -5.21 1.84
C ALA A 94 -13.02 -4.63 0.70
N VAL A 95 -11.77 -5.08 0.53
CA VAL A 95 -10.93 -4.70 -0.61
C VAL A 95 -11.55 -5.18 -1.93
N HIS A 96 -12.03 -6.43 -1.98
CA HIS A 96 -12.68 -6.98 -3.16
C HIS A 96 -13.96 -6.24 -3.57
N LEU A 97 -14.74 -5.73 -2.61
CA LEU A 97 -15.90 -4.88 -2.92
C LEU A 97 -15.47 -3.60 -3.64
N VAL A 98 -14.38 -2.95 -3.18
CA VAL A 98 -13.83 -1.76 -3.86
C VAL A 98 -13.31 -2.11 -5.26
N MET A 99 -12.60 -3.23 -5.40
CA MET A 99 -12.12 -3.71 -6.70
C MET A 99 -13.28 -3.96 -7.66
N SER A 100 -14.35 -4.62 -7.20
CA SER A 100 -15.54 -4.89 -8.01
C SER A 100 -16.26 -3.60 -8.42
N ALA A 101 -16.40 -2.64 -7.49
CA ALA A 101 -17.00 -1.34 -7.78
C ALA A 101 -16.19 -0.54 -8.80
N ALA A 102 -14.87 -0.73 -8.82
CA ALA A 102 -13.97 -0.13 -9.81
C ALA A 102 -13.89 -0.92 -11.14
N GLY A 103 -14.71 -1.96 -11.34
CA GLY A 103 -14.72 -2.77 -12.56
C GLY A 103 -13.50 -3.68 -12.73
N VAL A 104 -12.74 -3.94 -11.66
CA VAL A 104 -11.59 -4.85 -11.73
C VAL A 104 -12.06 -6.29 -11.93
N HIS A 105 -11.48 -6.98 -12.91
CA HIS A 105 -11.81 -8.37 -13.24
C HIS A 105 -11.71 -9.29 -12.02
N LYS A 106 -12.72 -10.15 -11.81
CA LYS A 106 -12.89 -11.03 -10.63
C LYS A 106 -11.73 -12.00 -10.39
N GLY A 107 -10.98 -12.35 -11.43
CA GLY A 107 -9.77 -13.18 -11.31
C GLY A 107 -8.59 -12.48 -10.62
N ASN A 108 -8.65 -11.16 -10.41
CA ASN A 108 -7.64 -10.44 -9.65
C ASN A 108 -7.86 -10.60 -8.15
N SER A 109 -6.75 -10.78 -7.42
CA SER A 109 -6.77 -10.83 -5.96
C SER A 109 -6.34 -9.50 -5.36
N VAL A 110 -6.47 -9.35 -4.04
CA VAL A 110 -5.97 -8.18 -3.30
C VAL A 110 -4.46 -7.93 -3.53
N THR A 111 -3.67 -8.96 -3.87
CA THR A 111 -2.24 -8.80 -4.17
C THR A 111 -2.01 -8.13 -5.53
N SER A 112 -2.98 -8.17 -6.44
CA SER A 112 -2.92 -7.46 -7.71
C SER A 112 -2.80 -5.94 -7.50
N ILE A 113 -3.36 -5.37 -6.43
CA ILE A 113 -3.21 -3.94 -6.10
C ILE A 113 -1.73 -3.57 -5.90
N ARG A 114 -1.02 -4.38 -5.10
CA ARG A 114 0.42 -4.19 -4.88
C ARG A 114 1.20 -4.33 -6.19
N LYS A 115 0.89 -5.35 -7.00
CA LYS A 115 1.51 -5.55 -8.31
C LYS A 115 1.32 -4.33 -9.20
N SER A 116 0.08 -3.88 -9.37
CA SER A 116 -0.26 -2.70 -10.18
C SER A 116 0.41 -1.43 -9.69
N SER A 117 0.53 -1.24 -8.38
CA SER A 117 1.19 -0.06 -7.80
C SER A 117 2.68 -0.03 -8.15
N ILE A 118 3.38 -1.17 -7.98
CA ILE A 118 4.81 -1.28 -8.35
C ILE A 118 5.00 -1.09 -9.86
N THR A 119 4.21 -1.77 -10.69
CA THR A 119 4.28 -1.62 -12.15
C THR A 119 3.99 -0.17 -12.59
N LYS A 120 3.01 0.50 -11.96
CA LYS A 120 2.71 1.90 -12.27
C LYS A 120 3.88 2.82 -11.92
N SER A 121 4.55 2.61 -10.78
CA SER A 121 5.75 3.37 -10.39
C SER A 121 6.89 3.18 -11.39
N ILE A 122 7.13 1.94 -11.85
CA ILE A 122 8.14 1.65 -12.89
C ILE A 122 7.81 2.39 -14.19
N ASN A 123 6.57 2.30 -14.65
CA ASN A 123 6.12 2.99 -15.87
C ASN A 123 6.18 4.51 -15.76
N GLN A 124 6.21 5.06 -14.54
CA GLN A 124 6.39 6.48 -14.26
C GLN A 124 7.86 6.87 -14.10
N GLY A 125 8.80 5.94 -14.33
CA GLY A 125 10.24 6.19 -14.31
C GLY A 125 10.88 6.14 -12.94
N ALA A 126 10.22 5.55 -11.94
CA ALA A 126 10.84 5.33 -10.62
C ALA A 126 12.14 4.52 -10.77
N SER A 127 13.16 4.91 -10.02
CA SER A 127 14.44 4.22 -10.02
C SER A 127 14.31 2.81 -9.42
N ILE A 128 15.22 1.93 -9.81
CA ILE A 128 15.31 0.57 -9.24
C ILE A 128 15.50 0.64 -7.71
N GLN A 129 16.22 1.65 -7.20
CA GLN A 129 16.41 1.85 -5.77
C GLN A 129 15.10 2.19 -5.05
N GLU A 130 14.29 3.09 -5.60
CA GLU A 130 12.97 3.42 -5.06
C GLU A 130 12.03 2.20 -5.09
N ILE A 131 12.02 1.47 -6.20
CA ILE A 131 11.20 0.27 -6.36
C ILE A 131 11.63 -0.83 -5.39
N ASN A 132 12.92 -1.07 -5.21
CA ASN A 132 13.43 -2.05 -4.25
C ASN A 132 13.08 -1.66 -2.81
N ARG A 133 13.23 -0.38 -2.45
CA ARG A 133 12.87 0.13 -1.12
C ARG A 133 11.38 0.09 -0.83
N ALA A 134 10.54 0.37 -1.83
CA ALA A 134 9.08 0.31 -1.71
C ALA A 134 8.62 -1.15 -1.62
N SER A 135 9.03 -1.98 -2.59
CA SER A 135 8.58 -3.37 -2.71
C SER A 135 9.13 -4.30 -1.62
N ARG A 136 10.33 -4.04 -1.08
CA ARG A 136 10.90 -4.79 0.05
C ARG A 136 10.99 -6.30 -0.21
N HIS A 137 11.34 -6.66 -1.44
CA HIS A 137 11.64 -8.05 -1.79
C HIS A 137 13.08 -8.38 -1.37
N LYS A 138 13.27 -9.59 -0.81
CA LYS A 138 14.60 -10.08 -0.37
C LYS A 138 15.61 -10.09 -1.53
N ASP A 139 15.13 -10.49 -2.71
CA ASP A 139 15.85 -10.36 -3.98
C ASP A 139 15.12 -9.33 -4.86
N GLY A 140 15.26 -8.06 -4.48
CA GLY A 140 14.61 -6.90 -5.11
C GLY A 140 14.78 -6.88 -6.63
N PRO A 141 16.03 -6.76 -7.13
CA PRO A 141 16.31 -6.66 -8.56
C PRO A 141 15.70 -7.81 -9.38
N SER A 142 15.91 -9.06 -9.00
CA SER A 142 15.40 -10.21 -9.76
C SER A 142 13.88 -10.29 -9.73
N THR A 143 13.27 -10.08 -8.56
CA THR A 143 11.81 -10.13 -8.42
C THR A 143 11.13 -9.02 -9.24
N VAL A 144 11.74 -7.83 -9.27
CA VAL A 144 11.22 -6.69 -10.01
C VAL A 144 11.30 -6.91 -11.51
N ALA A 145 12.46 -7.37 -12.01
CA ALA A 145 12.65 -7.68 -13.41
C ALA A 145 11.68 -8.76 -13.93
N VAL A 146 11.42 -9.81 -13.13
CA VAL A 146 10.59 -10.93 -13.57
C VAL A 146 9.08 -10.64 -13.47
N HIS A 147 8.65 -9.86 -12.48
CA HIS A 147 7.21 -9.75 -12.16
C HIS A 147 6.57 -8.38 -12.40
N TYR A 148 7.37 -7.30 -12.46
CA TYR A 148 6.83 -5.94 -12.50
C TYR A 148 7.36 -5.10 -13.66
N ASP A 149 8.66 -5.17 -13.97
CA ASP A 149 9.30 -4.45 -15.07
C ASP A 149 9.13 -5.21 -16.39
N MET A 150 7.94 -5.08 -16.98
CA MET A 150 7.62 -5.63 -18.29
C MET A 150 7.92 -4.63 -19.42
N ASN A 151 8.72 -3.58 -19.16
CA ASN A 151 8.93 -2.53 -20.13
C ASN A 151 9.77 -3.06 -21.32
N LEU A 152 9.40 -2.67 -22.54
CA LEU A 152 10.04 -3.16 -23.78
C LEU A 152 11.43 -2.53 -24.04
N ASN A 153 11.95 -1.75 -23.10
CA ASN A 153 13.11 -0.87 -23.15
C ASN A 153 12.95 0.38 -24.02
N ASP A 154 11.74 0.78 -24.36
CA ASP A 154 11.49 1.94 -25.25
C ASP A 154 12.04 3.24 -24.66
N THR A 155 11.81 3.49 -23.37
CA THR A 155 12.37 4.67 -22.67
C THR A 155 13.89 4.66 -22.65
N ILE A 156 14.53 3.48 -22.59
CA ILE A 156 15.99 3.37 -22.65
C ILE A 156 16.47 3.64 -24.08
N ARG A 157 15.81 3.08 -25.09
CA ARG A 157 16.13 3.34 -26.51
C ARG A 157 16.00 4.83 -26.84
N GLU A 158 14.96 5.50 -26.35
CA GLU A 158 14.79 6.95 -26.49
C GLU A 158 15.89 7.74 -25.77
N ARG A 159 16.36 7.29 -24.60
CA ARG A 159 17.48 7.94 -23.92
C ARG A 159 18.80 7.76 -24.68
N LEU A 160 18.99 6.64 -25.38
CA LEU A 160 20.18 6.37 -26.17
C LEU A 160 20.25 7.21 -27.46
N THR A 161 19.14 7.81 -27.92
CA THR A 161 19.15 8.72 -29.06
C THR A 161 19.52 10.15 -28.68
N ASN A 162 19.54 10.48 -27.39
CA ASN A 162 20.00 11.78 -26.89
C ASN A 162 21.51 11.78 -26.75
N PHE A 163 22.19 12.14 -27.85
CA PHE A 163 23.60 12.46 -27.89
C PHE A 163 23.77 13.96 -27.58
N GLU A 164 23.78 14.33 -26.30
CA GLU A 164 24.40 15.59 -25.90
C GLU A 164 25.93 15.51 -26.01
#